data_AF-A0A7J8THU7-F1
#
_entry.id   AF-A0A7J8THU7-F1
#
_cell.length_a   1.000
_cell.length_b   1.000
_cell.length_c   1.000
_cell.angle_alpha   90.00
_cell.angle_beta   90.00
_cell.angle_gamma   90.00
#
_symmetry.space_group_name_H-M   'P 1'
#
loop_
_entity.id
_entity.type
_entity.pdbx_description
1 polymer ?
#
loop_
_entity_poly.entity_id
_entity_poly.type
_entity_poly.pdbx_seq_one_letter_code
_entity_poly.pdbx_strand_id
1 'polypeptide(L)'
;MGIPREREQLEQLKKLGSSGLSKNYSNYSEENRYEGLTILGCLVICKVVESLSQRHRFFSSRRSKMRMRLALMAAVYRKQLNFLDAYRLGEFPWWLHSAWSLVLQLFMSIGILFYVVRLGALPDLVPLLICGVLNVPFANVLQKCQSQFMVAQDERLRLTSEVLNNMKIIKLQSWEEKFKNMIETRRENEFKWLAKEQISKAYGTVLFWISPTIISLVIFLGCAYLESAVLNASTIFTVLAILRSMGEPITMIPGALSVMMQVKVSTEMIC
;
A
#
# COMPACT_ATOMS: atom_id res chain seq x y z
N MET A 1 -81.20 -12.55 -19.60
CA MET A 1 -80.62 -11.29 -20.09
C MET A 1 -79.78 -10.62 -18.98
N GLY A 2 -78.72 -11.29 -18.48
CA GLY A 2 -78.04 -10.87 -17.23
C GLY A 2 -76.52 -11.13 -17.18
N ILE A 3 -75.86 -11.33 -18.32
CA ILE A 3 -74.42 -11.66 -18.42
C ILE A 3 -73.47 -10.45 -18.63
N PRO A 4 -73.88 -9.23 -19.05
CA PRO A 4 -72.90 -8.17 -19.34
C PRO A 4 -72.30 -7.52 -18.07
N ARG A 5 -73.01 -7.54 -16.93
CA ARG A 5 -72.60 -6.81 -15.71
C ARG A 5 -71.47 -7.48 -14.93
N GLU A 6 -71.35 -8.81 -15.00
CA GLU A 6 -70.27 -9.56 -14.33
C GLU A 6 -68.92 -9.47 -15.07
N ARG A 7 -68.93 -9.35 -16.41
CA ARG A 7 -67.69 -9.16 -17.17
C ARG A 7 -67.06 -7.79 -16.91
N GLU A 8 -67.86 -6.74 -16.81
CA GLU A 8 -67.36 -5.41 -16.43
C GLU A 8 -66.77 -5.38 -15.02
N GLN A 9 -67.40 -6.09 -14.06
CA GLN A 9 -66.89 -6.23 -12.69
C GLN A 9 -65.55 -6.97 -12.65
N LEU A 10 -65.38 -8.03 -13.43
CA LEU A 10 -64.12 -8.78 -13.53
C LEU A 10 -63.01 -7.96 -14.21
N GLU A 11 -63.32 -7.17 -15.23
CA GLU A 11 -62.34 -6.25 -15.84
C GLU A 11 -61.94 -5.11 -14.90
N GLN A 12 -62.89 -4.57 -14.12
CA GLN A 12 -62.62 -3.57 -13.08
C GLN A 12 -61.72 -4.13 -11.96
N LEU A 13 -62.00 -5.34 -11.48
CA LEU A 13 -61.17 -6.02 -10.47
C LEU A 13 -59.77 -6.35 -11.00
N LYS A 14 -59.65 -6.77 -12.27
CA LYS A 14 -58.35 -7.04 -12.90
C LYS A 14 -57.53 -5.76 -13.12
N LYS A 15 -58.19 -4.64 -13.46
CA LYS A 15 -57.56 -3.31 -13.54
C LYS A 15 -57.15 -2.77 -12.16
N LEU A 16 -57.96 -2.96 -11.12
CA LEU A 16 -57.61 -2.56 -9.75
C LEU A 16 -56.41 -3.37 -9.21
N GLY A 17 -56.39 -4.69 -9.45
CA GLY A 17 -55.28 -5.57 -9.05
C GLY A 17 -53.98 -5.24 -9.77
N SER A 18 -54.02 -4.99 -11.09
CA SER A 18 -52.85 -4.60 -11.88
C SER A 18 -52.31 -3.21 -11.52
N SER A 19 -53.20 -2.24 -11.28
CA SER A 19 -52.87 -0.89 -10.83
C SER A 19 -52.23 -0.88 -9.44
N GLY A 20 -52.77 -1.66 -8.50
CA GLY A 20 -52.22 -1.79 -7.14
C GLY A 20 -50.86 -2.49 -7.13
N LEU A 21 -50.69 -3.53 -7.94
CA LEU A 21 -49.42 -4.25 -8.04
C LEU A 21 -48.33 -3.40 -8.72
N SER A 22 -48.69 -2.65 -9.76
CA SER A 22 -47.78 -1.71 -10.43
C SER A 22 -47.35 -0.56 -9.51
N LYS A 23 -48.27 0.00 -8.70
CA LYS A 23 -47.95 1.02 -7.70
C LYS A 23 -47.04 0.51 -6.59
N ASN A 24 -47.25 -0.73 -6.14
CA ASN A 24 -46.38 -1.34 -5.13
C ASN A 24 -44.99 -1.65 -5.68
N TYR A 25 -44.89 -2.16 -6.91
CA TYR A 25 -43.59 -2.37 -7.58
C TYR A 25 -42.84 -1.06 -7.84
N SER A 26 -43.54 0.01 -8.25
CA SER A 26 -42.91 1.31 -8.45
C SER A 26 -42.42 1.92 -7.14
N ASN A 27 -43.22 1.85 -6.06
CA ASN A 27 -42.80 2.33 -4.75
C ASN A 27 -41.60 1.54 -4.20
N TYR A 28 -41.59 0.21 -4.35
CA TYR A 28 -40.44 -0.62 -3.94
C TYR A 28 -39.17 -0.29 -4.73
N SER A 29 -39.31 0.05 -6.02
CA SER A 29 -38.18 0.48 -6.85
C SER A 29 -37.72 1.91 -6.58
N GLU A 30 -38.61 2.81 -6.15
CA GLU A 30 -38.25 4.19 -5.80
C GLU A 30 -37.61 4.27 -4.41
N GLU A 31 -38.15 3.57 -3.43
CA GLU A 31 -37.59 3.49 -2.06
C GLU A 31 -36.16 2.92 -2.08
N ASN A 32 -35.94 1.83 -2.81
CA ASN A 32 -34.61 1.24 -3.00
C ASN A 32 -33.65 2.15 -3.79
N ARG A 33 -34.18 3.04 -4.66
CA ARG A 33 -33.37 4.07 -5.35
C ARG A 33 -32.92 5.17 -4.39
N TYR A 34 -33.80 5.65 -3.51
CA TYR A 34 -33.45 6.67 -2.52
C TYR A 34 -32.49 6.13 -1.45
N GLU A 35 -32.69 4.88 -1.00
CA GLU A 35 -31.75 4.20 -0.11
C GLU A 35 -30.38 4.05 -0.77
N GLY A 36 -30.32 3.59 -2.03
CA GLY A 36 -29.09 3.49 -2.81
C GLY A 36 -28.39 4.83 -3.00
N LEU A 37 -29.15 5.90 -3.31
CA LEU A 37 -28.62 7.25 -3.46
C LEU A 37 -28.06 7.78 -2.13
N THR A 38 -28.71 7.48 -1.01
CA THR A 38 -28.27 7.87 0.34
C THR A 38 -26.98 7.16 0.72
N ILE A 39 -26.88 5.84 0.47
CA ILE A 39 -25.66 5.07 0.70
C ILE A 39 -24.50 5.60 -0.16
N LEU A 40 -24.77 5.92 -1.44
CA LEU A 40 -23.78 6.50 -2.34
C LEU A 40 -23.29 7.86 -1.83
N GLY A 41 -24.21 8.73 -1.42
CA GLY A 41 -23.89 10.04 -0.83
C GLY A 41 -23.03 9.91 0.43
N CYS A 42 -23.42 9.02 1.35
CA CYS A 42 -22.64 8.70 2.54
C CYS A 42 -21.24 8.18 2.20
N LEU A 43 -21.11 7.26 1.24
CA LEU A 43 -19.80 6.73 0.81
C LEU A 43 -18.90 7.82 0.23
N VAL A 44 -19.45 8.72 -0.58
CA VAL A 44 -18.70 9.86 -1.14
C VAL A 44 -18.21 10.78 -0.02
N ILE A 45 -19.09 11.14 0.92
CA ILE A 45 -18.73 11.98 2.06
C ILE A 45 -17.65 11.30 2.90
N CYS A 46 -17.82 10.02 3.23
CA CYS A 46 -16.84 9.23 3.96
C CYS A 46 -15.48 9.23 3.24
N LYS A 47 -15.44 9.03 1.92
CA LYS A 47 -14.19 9.04 1.13
C LYS A 47 -13.54 10.41 1.07
N VAL A 48 -14.32 11.48 1.00
CA VAL A 48 -13.81 12.87 1.07
C VAL A 48 -13.20 13.14 2.44
N VAL A 49 -13.89 12.78 3.52
CA VAL A 49 -13.40 12.95 4.90
C VAL A 49 -12.14 12.12 5.15
N GLU A 50 -12.10 10.86 4.70
CA GLU A 50 -10.93 9.99 4.74
C GLU A 50 -9.73 10.65 4.01
N SER A 51 -9.95 11.10 2.78
CA SER A 51 -8.92 11.73 1.94
C SER A 51 -8.37 13.02 2.56
N LEU A 52 -9.24 13.87 3.11
CA LEU A 52 -8.84 15.09 3.82
C LEU A 52 -8.07 14.75 5.10
N SER A 53 -8.56 13.79 5.89
CA SER A 53 -7.90 13.34 7.13
C SER A 53 -6.51 12.80 6.84
N GLN A 54 -6.36 11.95 5.82
CA GLN A 54 -5.08 11.38 5.43
C GLN A 54 -4.10 12.47 4.96
N ARG A 55 -4.56 13.41 4.14
CA ARG A 55 -3.75 14.54 3.69
C ARG A 55 -3.36 15.47 4.85
N HIS A 56 -4.27 15.73 5.78
CA HIS A 56 -4.01 16.54 6.95
C HIS A 56 -2.98 15.88 7.88
N ARG A 57 -3.13 14.58 8.18
CA ARG A 57 -2.15 13.81 8.95
C ARG A 57 -0.78 13.80 8.28
N PHE A 58 -0.74 13.61 6.97
CA PHE A 58 0.49 13.64 6.20
C PHE A 58 1.17 15.00 6.23
N PHE A 59 0.41 16.08 6.06
CA PHE A 59 0.92 17.43 6.15
C PHE A 59 1.43 17.78 7.55
N SER A 60 0.67 17.42 8.58
CA SER A 60 1.04 17.63 9.99
C SER A 60 2.32 16.87 10.34
N SER A 61 2.45 15.61 9.90
CA SER A 61 3.69 14.88 10.07
C SER A 61 4.86 15.48 9.32
N ARG A 62 4.68 15.85 8.04
CA ARG A 62 5.73 16.53 7.28
C ARG A 62 6.22 17.79 7.99
N ARG A 63 5.30 18.56 8.56
CA ARG A 63 5.61 19.75 9.36
C ARG A 63 6.39 19.39 10.63
N SER A 64 5.96 18.36 11.38
CA SER A 64 6.67 17.88 12.58
C SER A 64 8.10 17.42 12.25
N LYS A 65 8.25 16.64 11.18
CA LYS A 65 9.53 16.16 10.63
C LYS A 65 10.46 17.31 10.27
N MET A 66 9.96 18.34 9.58
CA MET A 66 10.76 19.53 9.25
C MET A 66 11.24 20.27 10.50
N ARG A 67 10.38 20.45 11.50
CA ARG A 67 10.74 21.11 12.77
C ARG A 67 11.81 20.31 13.52
N MET A 68 11.68 18.99 13.58
CA MET A 68 12.70 18.12 14.19
C MET A 68 14.02 18.22 13.44
N ARG A 69 14.04 18.14 12.11
CA ARG A 69 15.27 18.30 11.30
C ARG A 69 15.96 19.63 11.57
N LEU A 70 15.22 20.74 11.66
CA LEU A 70 15.80 22.05 11.95
C LEU A 70 16.42 22.12 13.34
N ALA A 71 15.70 21.67 14.38
CA ALA A 71 16.22 21.63 15.75
C ALA A 71 17.48 20.78 15.86
N LEU A 72 17.51 19.69 15.09
CA LEU A 72 18.56 18.71 15.08
C LEU A 72 19.80 19.16 14.29
N MET A 73 19.65 19.88 13.18
CA MET A 73 20.78 20.56 12.52
C MET A 73 21.42 21.61 13.44
N ALA A 74 20.61 22.33 14.21
CA ALA A 74 21.13 23.27 15.21
C ALA A 74 21.88 22.54 16.35
N ALA A 75 21.40 21.36 16.76
CA ALA A 75 22.07 20.53 17.76
C ALA A 75 23.40 19.93 17.25
N VAL A 76 23.43 19.43 16.01
CA VAL A 76 24.65 18.94 15.33
C VAL A 76 25.71 20.04 15.29
N TYR A 77 25.32 21.26 14.91
CA TYR A 77 26.22 22.40 14.85
C TYR A 77 26.80 22.78 16.22
N ARG A 78 26.03 22.60 17.31
CA ARG A 78 26.47 22.92 18.67
C ARG A 78 27.26 21.80 19.35
N LYS A 79 27.00 20.53 19.05
CA LYS A 79 27.55 19.37 19.77
C LYS A 79 28.49 18.46 18.94
N GLN A 80 28.80 18.81 17.69
CA GLN A 80 29.59 17.97 16.78
C GLN A 80 29.06 16.52 16.66
N LEU A 81 27.74 16.35 16.66
CA LEU A 81 27.11 15.04 16.47
C LEU A 81 27.19 14.61 15.00
N ASN A 82 27.30 13.31 14.73
CA ASN A 82 27.23 12.79 13.37
C ASN A 82 25.86 13.12 12.72
N PHE A 83 25.88 13.73 11.54
CA PHE A 83 24.69 14.11 10.77
C PHE A 83 23.73 12.93 10.52
N LEU A 84 24.28 11.73 10.36
CA LEU A 84 23.53 10.51 10.07
C LEU A 84 22.62 10.08 11.24
N ASP A 85 23.13 10.06 12.48
CA ASP A 85 22.35 9.69 13.67
C ASP A 85 21.28 10.73 13.95
N ALA A 86 21.63 11.98 13.71
CA ALA A 86 20.75 13.10 13.85
C ALA A 86 19.54 12.96 12.87
N TYR A 87 19.81 12.69 11.58
CA TYR A 87 18.77 12.49 10.57
C TYR A 87 17.80 11.35 10.95
N ARG A 88 18.30 10.25 11.50
CA ARG A 88 17.51 9.07 11.89
C ARG A 88 16.51 9.38 13.01
N LEU A 89 16.88 10.18 14.01
CA LEU A 89 15.99 10.58 15.10
C LEU A 89 14.82 11.45 14.64
N GLY A 90 15.03 12.29 13.62
CA GLY A 90 13.99 13.15 13.06
C GLY A 90 12.88 12.37 12.34
N GLU A 91 13.18 11.17 11.84
CA GLU A 91 12.23 10.31 11.13
C GLU A 91 11.45 9.36 12.07
N PHE A 92 11.93 9.16 13.29
CA PHE A 92 11.39 8.17 14.22
C PHE A 92 9.90 8.36 14.58
N PRO A 93 9.41 9.56 14.95
CA PRO A 93 8.02 9.70 15.37
C PRO A 93 7.03 9.41 14.25
N TRP A 94 7.42 9.67 12.99
CA TRP A 94 6.62 9.30 11.83
C TRP A 94 6.54 7.79 11.68
N TRP A 95 7.68 7.10 11.73
CA TRP A 95 7.73 5.65 11.62
C TRP A 95 7.01 4.93 12.76
N LEU A 96 7.12 5.44 13.99
CA LEU A 96 6.31 4.97 15.10
C LEU A 96 4.82 5.13 14.79
N HIS A 97 4.38 6.33 14.40
CA HIS A 97 2.98 6.59 14.12
C HIS A 97 2.43 5.68 13.01
N SER A 98 3.21 5.48 11.95
CA SER A 98 2.90 4.54 10.89
C SER A 98 2.85 3.09 11.39
N ALA A 99 3.81 2.64 12.20
CA ALA A 99 3.89 1.26 12.66
C ALA A 99 2.64 0.82 13.44
N TRP A 100 2.22 1.56 14.48
CA TRP A 100 1.02 1.17 15.25
C TRP A 100 -0.27 1.31 14.43
N SER A 101 -0.35 2.33 13.55
CA SER A 101 -1.50 2.50 12.66
C SER A 101 -1.65 1.34 11.67
N LEU A 102 -0.55 0.82 11.11
CA LEU A 102 -0.55 -0.32 10.19
C LEU A 102 -0.97 -1.61 10.91
N VAL A 103 -0.52 -1.81 12.14
CA VAL A 103 -0.91 -2.95 12.97
C VAL A 103 -2.42 -2.92 13.26
N LEU A 104 -2.96 -1.77 13.69
CA LEU A 104 -4.40 -1.62 13.91
C LEU A 104 -5.22 -1.85 12.63
N GLN A 105 -4.77 -1.32 11.50
CA GLN A 105 -5.43 -1.52 10.21
C GLN A 105 -5.48 -3.01 9.81
N LEU A 106 -4.39 -3.76 10.05
CA LEU A 106 -4.33 -5.19 9.80
C LEU A 106 -5.34 -5.96 10.67
N PHE A 107 -5.36 -5.70 11.98
CA PHE A 107 -6.30 -6.35 12.90
C PHE A 107 -7.77 -6.06 12.55
N MET A 108 -8.11 -4.81 12.24
CA MET A 108 -9.47 -4.43 11.84
C MET A 108 -9.88 -5.11 10.53
N SER A 109 -8.97 -5.14 9.55
CA SER A 109 -9.25 -5.80 8.26
C SER A 109 -9.48 -7.30 8.44
N ILE A 110 -8.68 -7.97 9.28
CA ILE A 110 -8.82 -9.41 9.57
C ILE A 110 -10.15 -9.67 10.27
N GLY A 111 -10.53 -8.83 11.24
CA GLY A 111 -11.81 -8.94 11.93
C GLY A 111 -13.02 -8.84 11.00
N ILE A 112 -13.00 -7.88 10.06
CA ILE A 112 -14.08 -7.72 9.07
C ILE A 112 -14.12 -8.92 8.11
N LEU A 113 -12.95 -9.45 7.71
CA LEU A 113 -12.88 -10.63 6.84
C LEU A 113 -13.52 -11.86 7.51
N PHE A 114 -13.20 -12.12 8.78
CA PHE A 114 -13.84 -13.20 9.55
C PHE A 114 -15.34 -12.99 9.73
N TYR A 115 -15.80 -11.75 9.88
CA TYR A 115 -17.22 -11.44 9.96
C TYR A 115 -17.97 -11.77 8.66
N VAL A 116 -17.39 -11.43 7.50
CA VAL A 116 -18.02 -11.62 6.18
C VAL A 116 -17.97 -13.08 5.72
N VAL A 117 -16.85 -13.77 5.94
CA VAL A 117 -16.58 -15.11 5.36
C VAL A 117 -16.81 -16.26 6.37
N ARG A 118 -16.86 -15.95 7.68
CA ARG A 118 -17.06 -16.92 8.76
C ARG A 118 -16.05 -18.07 8.71
N LEU A 119 -16.49 -19.33 8.73
CA LEU A 119 -15.62 -20.52 8.73
C LEU A 119 -14.83 -20.68 7.43
N GLY A 120 -15.30 -20.07 6.33
CA GLY A 120 -14.60 -20.06 5.04
C GLY A 120 -13.33 -19.21 5.02
N ALA A 121 -13.04 -18.44 6.09
CA ALA A 121 -11.82 -17.65 6.23
C ALA A 121 -10.60 -18.48 6.67
N LEU A 122 -10.80 -19.70 7.20
CA LEU A 122 -9.70 -20.54 7.69
C LEU A 122 -8.71 -20.95 6.58
N PRO A 123 -9.16 -21.35 5.36
CA PRO A 123 -8.25 -21.61 4.25
C PRO A 123 -7.44 -20.38 3.80
N ASP A 124 -7.94 -19.17 4.04
CA ASP A 124 -7.27 -17.91 3.63
C ASP A 124 -6.04 -17.57 4.48
N LEU A 125 -6.01 -18.05 5.71
CA LEU A 125 -4.89 -17.80 6.61
C LEU A 125 -3.57 -18.34 6.03
N VAL A 126 -3.63 -19.40 5.22
CA VAL A 126 -2.47 -20.04 4.59
C VAL A 126 -1.85 -19.13 3.52
N PRO A 127 -2.56 -18.68 2.46
CA PRO A 127 -2.04 -17.69 1.52
C PRO A 127 -1.55 -16.40 2.19
N LEU A 128 -2.26 -15.91 3.21
CA LEU A 128 -1.89 -14.68 3.93
C LEU A 128 -0.55 -14.85 4.67
N LEU A 129 -0.37 -15.96 5.38
CA LEU A 129 0.88 -16.31 6.05
C LEU A 129 2.02 -16.51 5.06
N ILE A 130 1.79 -17.25 3.97
CA ILE A 130 2.80 -17.46 2.92
C ILE A 130 3.23 -16.13 2.32
N CYS A 131 2.28 -15.23 2.03
CA CYS A 131 2.60 -13.90 1.51
C CYS A 131 3.43 -13.10 2.51
N GLY A 132 3.05 -13.09 3.79
CA GLY A 132 3.83 -12.45 4.86
C GLY A 132 5.27 -12.98 4.95
N VAL A 133 5.44 -14.30 4.93
CA VAL A 133 6.77 -14.95 5.02
C VAL A 133 7.61 -14.69 3.77
N LEU A 134 7.04 -14.74 2.56
CA LEU A 134 7.77 -14.50 1.30
C LEU A 134 8.19 -13.04 1.11
N ASN A 135 7.46 -12.09 1.70
CA ASN A 135 7.82 -10.66 1.63
C ASN A 135 9.15 -10.34 2.33
N VAL A 136 9.50 -11.04 3.41
CA VAL A 136 10.76 -10.82 4.16
C VAL A 136 12.02 -11.11 3.33
N PRO A 137 12.23 -12.31 2.76
CA PRO A 137 13.41 -12.58 1.95
C PRO A 137 13.42 -11.72 0.68
N PHE A 138 12.25 -11.42 0.11
CA PHE A 138 12.16 -10.50 -1.04
C PHE A 138 12.67 -9.09 -0.70
N ALA A 139 12.22 -8.54 0.44
CA ALA A 139 12.70 -7.26 0.93
C ALA A 139 14.22 -7.27 1.19
N ASN A 140 14.77 -8.35 1.75
CA ASN A 140 16.20 -8.49 1.97
C ASN A 140 17.01 -8.53 0.66
N VAL A 141 16.53 -9.24 -0.36
CA VAL A 141 17.17 -9.27 -1.69
C VAL A 141 17.17 -7.88 -2.32
N LEU A 142 16.04 -7.18 -2.23
CA LEU A 142 15.92 -5.83 -2.76
C LEU A 142 16.85 -4.85 -2.03
N GLN A 143 16.90 -4.90 -0.70
CA GLN A 143 17.80 -4.08 0.11
C GLN A 143 19.27 -4.36 -0.20
N LYS A 144 19.65 -5.64 -0.37
CA LYS A 144 21.00 -6.02 -0.77
C LYS A 144 21.35 -5.43 -2.14
N CYS A 145 20.43 -5.50 -3.09
CA CYS A 145 20.64 -4.93 -4.43
C CYS A 145 20.82 -3.41 -4.38
N GLN A 146 19.96 -2.71 -3.62
CA GLN A 146 20.04 -1.27 -3.40
C GLN A 146 21.37 -0.88 -2.73
N SER A 147 21.81 -1.65 -1.72
CA SER A 147 23.10 -1.41 -1.06
C SER A 147 24.28 -1.54 -2.02
N GLN A 148 24.31 -2.59 -2.86
CA GLN A 148 25.38 -2.76 -3.85
C GLN A 148 25.36 -1.65 -4.91
N PHE A 149 24.19 -1.20 -5.34
CA PHE A 149 24.05 -0.04 -6.22
C PHE A 149 24.65 1.22 -5.58
N MET A 150 24.33 1.51 -4.31
CA MET A 150 24.88 2.67 -3.61
C MET A 150 26.41 2.61 -3.49
N VAL A 151 26.99 1.43 -3.23
CA VAL A 151 28.45 1.25 -3.20
C VAL A 151 29.07 1.53 -4.57
N ALA A 152 28.53 0.95 -5.64
CA ALA A 152 29.03 1.19 -7.00
C ALA A 152 28.91 2.67 -7.43
N GLN A 153 27.83 3.33 -7.02
CA GLN A 153 27.61 4.75 -7.26
C GLN A 153 28.64 5.62 -6.52
N ASP A 154 28.92 5.32 -5.25
CA ASP A 154 29.90 6.05 -4.44
C ASP A 154 31.32 5.90 -5.01
N GLU A 155 31.71 4.70 -5.46
CA GLU A 155 32.99 4.48 -6.15
C GLU A 155 33.12 5.35 -7.41
N ARG A 156 32.09 5.41 -8.25
CA ARG A 156 32.11 6.26 -9.47
C ARG A 156 32.23 7.74 -9.09
N LEU A 157 31.44 8.20 -8.13
CA LEU A 157 31.45 9.60 -7.71
C LEU A 157 32.81 10.00 -7.12
N ARG A 158 33.40 9.16 -6.28
CA ARG A 158 34.73 9.36 -5.72
C ARG A 158 35.80 9.44 -6.81
N LEU A 159 35.83 8.49 -7.75
CA LEU A 159 36.79 8.49 -8.85
C LEU A 159 36.62 9.72 -9.74
N THR A 160 35.38 10.10 -10.05
CA THR A 160 35.10 11.32 -10.84
C THR A 160 35.60 12.56 -10.10
N SER A 161 35.40 12.64 -8.79
CA SER A 161 35.91 13.75 -7.96
C SER A 161 37.44 13.81 -7.96
N GLU A 162 38.13 12.67 -7.88
CA GLU A 162 39.59 12.61 -7.90
C GLU A 162 40.17 13.05 -9.26
N VAL A 163 39.54 12.64 -10.36
CA VAL A 163 39.89 13.08 -11.72
C VAL A 163 39.69 14.58 -11.89
N LEU A 164 38.56 15.12 -11.43
CA LEU A 164 38.28 16.57 -11.53
C LEU A 164 39.28 17.39 -10.70
N ASN A 165 39.64 16.92 -9.51
CA ASN A 165 40.61 17.62 -8.66
C ASN A 165 42.03 17.63 -9.26
N ASN A 166 42.40 16.60 -10.03
CA ASN A 166 43.72 16.45 -10.64
C ASN A 166 43.76 16.70 -12.14
N MET A 167 42.76 17.38 -12.70
CA MET A 167 42.55 17.51 -14.14
C MET A 167 43.75 18.10 -14.89
N LYS A 168 44.43 19.10 -14.32
CA LYS A 168 45.60 19.74 -14.94
C LYS A 168 46.75 18.74 -15.17
N ILE A 169 47.01 17.86 -14.21
CA ILE A 169 48.07 16.85 -14.28
C ILE A 169 47.73 15.81 -15.36
N ILE A 170 46.48 15.36 -15.39
CA ILE A 170 45.98 14.38 -16.35
C ILE A 170 46.14 14.89 -17.79
N LYS A 171 45.84 16.18 -18.04
CA LYS A 171 46.05 16.82 -19.34
C LYS A 171 47.52 16.92 -19.74
N LEU A 172 48.38 17.33 -18.81
CA LEU A 172 49.83 17.43 -19.06
C LEU A 172 50.46 16.08 -19.42
N GLN A 173 49.91 14.98 -18.92
CA GLN A 173 50.39 13.62 -19.17
C GLN A 173 49.63 12.90 -20.30
N SER A 174 48.64 13.54 -20.92
CA SER A 174 47.75 12.93 -21.94
C SER A 174 47.07 11.63 -21.45
N TRP A 175 46.68 11.58 -20.17
CA TRP A 175 46.05 10.40 -19.55
C TRP A 175 44.51 10.39 -19.63
N GLU A 176 43.91 11.30 -20.41
CA GLU A 176 42.45 11.50 -20.48
C GLU A 176 41.70 10.21 -20.84
N GLU A 177 42.10 9.53 -21.92
CA GLU A 177 41.45 8.29 -22.37
C GLU A 177 41.56 7.15 -21.35
N LYS A 178 42.68 7.08 -20.61
CA LYS A 178 42.87 6.06 -19.58
C LYS A 178 41.88 6.24 -18.42
N PHE A 179 41.74 7.48 -17.93
CA PHE A 179 40.78 7.78 -16.86
C PHE A 179 39.33 7.71 -17.33
N LYS A 180 39.05 8.08 -18.57
CA LYS A 180 37.73 7.92 -19.18
C LYS A 180 37.31 6.45 -19.21
N ASN A 181 38.15 5.55 -19.73
CA ASN A 181 37.86 4.11 -19.75
C ASN A 181 37.65 3.57 -18.32
N MET A 182 38.45 4.03 -17.34
CA MET A 182 38.28 3.63 -15.94
C MET A 182 36.92 4.07 -15.36
N ILE A 183 36.44 5.27 -15.67
CA ILE A 183 35.12 5.77 -15.26
C ILE A 183 34.01 4.99 -15.97
N GLU A 184 34.17 4.69 -17.26
CA GLU A 184 33.20 3.91 -18.05
C GLU A 184 33.02 2.49 -17.48
N THR A 185 34.11 1.77 -17.17
CA THR A 185 34.02 0.46 -16.52
C THR A 185 33.26 0.51 -15.19
N ARG A 186 33.45 1.57 -14.38
CA ARG A 186 32.72 1.75 -13.12
C ARG A 186 31.24 2.05 -13.36
N ARG A 187 30.93 2.84 -14.37
CA ARG A 187 29.56 3.15 -14.80
C ARG A 187 28.82 1.91 -15.28
N GLU A 188 29.48 1.02 -16.01
CA GLU A 188 28.89 -0.27 -16.42
C GLU A 188 28.52 -1.14 -15.22
N ASN A 189 29.40 -1.21 -14.21
CA ASN A 189 29.12 -1.91 -12.96
C ASN A 189 27.96 -1.27 -12.18
N GLU A 190 27.93 0.06 -12.06
CA GLU A 190 26.80 0.80 -11.47
C GLU A 190 25.49 0.48 -12.20
N PHE A 191 25.50 0.52 -13.53
CA PHE A 191 24.32 0.24 -14.36
C PHE A 191 23.83 -1.20 -14.20
N LYS A 192 24.73 -2.17 -14.06
CA LYS A 192 24.36 -3.58 -13.81
C LYS A 192 23.59 -3.73 -12.49
N TRP A 193 24.06 -3.10 -11.42
CA TRP A 193 23.38 -3.13 -10.13
C TRP A 193 22.06 -2.35 -10.14
N LEU A 194 22.04 -1.19 -10.80
CA LEU A 194 20.84 -0.40 -11.00
C LEU A 194 19.76 -1.17 -11.77
N ALA A 195 20.12 -1.80 -12.88
CA ALA A 195 19.21 -2.60 -13.69
C ALA A 195 18.61 -3.75 -12.88
N LYS A 196 19.45 -4.47 -12.10
CA LYS A 196 18.99 -5.53 -11.21
C LYS A 196 18.01 -5.02 -10.15
N GLU A 197 18.29 -3.87 -9.54
CA GLU A 197 17.41 -3.24 -8.54
C GLU A 197 16.06 -2.88 -9.16
N GLN A 198 16.06 -2.22 -10.33
CA GLN A 198 14.83 -1.80 -11.01
C GLN A 198 13.98 -2.99 -11.46
N ILE A 199 14.61 -4.04 -12.02
CA ILE A 199 13.91 -5.26 -12.42
C ILE A 199 13.30 -5.96 -11.19
N SER A 200 14.04 -6.06 -10.08
CA SER A 200 13.49 -6.63 -8.84
C SER A 200 12.31 -5.81 -8.31
N LYS A 201 12.38 -4.47 -8.33
CA LYS A 201 11.25 -3.60 -7.94
C LYS A 201 10.04 -3.78 -8.84
N ALA A 202 10.25 -3.87 -10.16
CA ALA A 202 9.18 -4.08 -11.12
C ALA A 202 8.48 -5.43 -10.86
N TYR A 203 9.26 -6.50 -10.67
CA TYR A 203 8.71 -7.81 -10.34
C TYR A 203 7.91 -7.81 -9.03
N GLY A 204 8.44 -7.18 -7.97
CA GLY A 204 7.72 -7.02 -6.70
C GLY A 204 6.41 -6.24 -6.85
N THR A 205 6.42 -5.19 -7.67
CA THR A 205 5.21 -4.39 -7.95
C THR A 205 4.16 -5.24 -8.67
N VAL A 206 4.54 -6.00 -9.70
CA VAL A 206 3.63 -6.89 -10.43
C VAL A 206 3.03 -7.94 -9.51
N LEU A 207 3.84 -8.59 -8.66
CA LEU A 207 3.36 -9.55 -7.67
C LEU A 207 2.38 -8.91 -6.68
N PHE A 208 2.64 -7.69 -6.22
CA PHE A 208 1.76 -6.96 -5.33
C PHE A 208 0.38 -6.68 -5.95
N TRP A 209 0.33 -6.29 -7.23
CA TRP A 209 -0.94 -6.04 -7.93
C TRP A 209 -1.73 -7.32 -8.21
N ILE A 210 -1.06 -8.44 -8.45
CA ILE A 210 -1.69 -9.73 -8.74
C ILE A 210 -2.12 -10.46 -7.45
N SER A 211 -1.42 -10.24 -6.33
CA SER A 211 -1.63 -10.95 -5.06
C SER A 211 -3.08 -10.95 -4.57
N PRO A 212 -3.81 -9.81 -4.49
CA PRO A 212 -5.20 -9.81 -4.01
C PRO A 212 -6.13 -10.67 -4.87
N THR A 213 -5.86 -10.77 -6.18
CA THR A 213 -6.66 -11.57 -7.11
C THR A 213 -6.45 -13.06 -6.88
N ILE A 214 -5.19 -13.50 -6.70
CA ILE A 214 -4.87 -14.91 -6.40
C ILE A 214 -5.46 -15.31 -5.04
N ILE A 215 -5.29 -14.48 -4.02
CA ILE A 215 -5.80 -14.75 -2.68
C ILE A 215 -7.34 -14.83 -2.71
N SER A 216 -8.01 -13.90 -3.40
CA SER A 216 -9.46 -13.93 -3.59
C SER A 216 -9.94 -15.21 -4.26
N LEU A 217 -9.22 -15.71 -5.28
CA LEU A 217 -9.56 -16.97 -5.95
C LEU A 217 -9.53 -18.15 -4.97
N VAL A 218 -8.49 -18.23 -4.12
CA VAL A 218 -8.36 -19.28 -3.11
C VAL A 218 -9.49 -19.20 -2.09
N ILE A 219 -9.85 -18.00 -1.62
CA ILE A 219 -10.97 -17.79 -0.70
C ILE A 219 -12.28 -18.27 -1.31
N PHE A 220 -12.58 -17.88 -2.56
CA PHE A 220 -13.83 -18.26 -3.19
C PHE A 220 -13.93 -19.76 -3.45
N LEU A 221 -12.82 -20.41 -3.83
CA LEU A 221 -12.75 -21.87 -3.93
C LEU A 221 -12.98 -22.56 -2.58
N GLY A 222 -12.34 -22.05 -1.52
CA GLY A 222 -12.53 -22.56 -0.15
C GLY A 222 -13.98 -22.38 0.34
N CYS A 223 -14.60 -21.24 0.05
CA CYS A 223 -15.99 -20.97 0.40
C CYS A 223 -16.97 -21.87 -0.36
N ALA A 224 -16.70 -22.13 -1.65
CA ALA A 224 -17.50 -23.02 -2.47
C ALA A 224 -17.41 -24.47 -2.00
N TYR A 225 -16.22 -24.91 -1.56
CA TYR A 225 -16.01 -26.27 -1.07
C TYR A 225 -16.61 -26.51 0.33
N LEU A 226 -16.51 -25.52 1.22
CA LEU A 226 -16.96 -25.62 2.61
C LEU A 226 -18.42 -25.18 2.84
N GLU A 227 -19.15 -24.83 1.77
CA GLU A 227 -20.52 -24.28 1.79
C GLU A 227 -20.75 -23.20 2.87
N SER A 228 -19.70 -22.44 3.21
CA SER A 228 -19.69 -21.62 4.42
C SER A 228 -20.39 -20.26 4.24
N ALA A 229 -20.48 -19.76 3.01
CA ALA A 229 -21.05 -18.46 2.70
C ALA A 229 -21.76 -18.46 1.34
N VAL A 230 -22.84 -17.69 1.22
CA VAL A 230 -23.51 -17.44 -0.08
C VAL A 230 -22.62 -16.49 -0.89
N LEU A 231 -22.08 -16.97 -2.02
CA LEU A 231 -21.26 -16.18 -2.94
C LEU A 231 -22.13 -15.16 -3.70
N ASN A 232 -22.49 -14.08 -3.02
CA ASN A 232 -23.14 -12.93 -3.63
C ASN A 232 -22.09 -11.93 -4.15
N ALA A 233 -22.45 -11.17 -5.20
CA ALA A 233 -21.57 -10.13 -5.76
C ALA A 233 -21.10 -9.12 -4.69
N SER A 234 -21.99 -8.73 -3.78
CA SER A 234 -21.66 -7.83 -2.65
C SER A 234 -20.54 -8.41 -1.76
N THR A 235 -20.61 -9.70 -1.44
CA THR A 235 -19.61 -10.39 -0.61
C THR A 235 -18.26 -10.47 -1.32
N ILE A 236 -18.27 -10.82 -2.62
CA ILE A 236 -17.07 -10.93 -3.46
C ILE A 236 -16.33 -9.58 -3.53
N PHE A 237 -17.05 -8.50 -3.83
CA PHE A 237 -16.44 -7.16 -3.90
C PHE A 237 -15.94 -6.69 -2.54
N THR A 238 -16.65 -7.02 -1.46
CA THR A 238 -16.24 -6.68 -0.08
C THR A 238 -14.95 -7.40 0.31
N VAL A 239 -14.86 -8.70 0.09
CA VAL A 239 -13.65 -9.51 0.36
C VAL A 239 -12.46 -8.98 -0.46
N LEU A 240 -12.65 -8.73 -1.74
CA LEU A 240 -11.59 -8.18 -2.60
C LEU A 240 -11.11 -6.81 -2.13
N ALA A 241 -12.02 -5.94 -1.67
CA ALA A 241 -11.66 -4.64 -1.10
C ALA A 241 -10.86 -4.78 0.21
N ILE A 242 -11.27 -5.70 1.09
CA ILE A 242 -10.57 -5.98 2.35
C ILE A 242 -9.15 -6.51 2.09
N LEU A 243 -8.99 -7.47 1.18
CA LEU A 243 -7.67 -8.04 0.83
C LEU A 243 -6.73 -6.99 0.26
N ARG A 244 -7.23 -6.09 -0.61
CA ARG A 244 -6.44 -4.96 -1.12
C ARG A 244 -6.01 -4.01 0.01
N SER A 245 -6.89 -3.76 0.99
CA SER A 245 -6.59 -2.94 2.17
C SER A 245 -5.54 -3.58 3.10
N MET A 246 -5.40 -4.91 3.09
CA MET A 246 -4.38 -5.64 3.85
C MET A 246 -3.01 -5.69 3.17
N GLY A 247 -2.94 -5.53 1.84
CA GLY A 247 -1.67 -5.64 1.11
C GLY A 247 -0.63 -4.61 1.56
N GLU A 248 -1.04 -3.35 1.70
CA GLU A 248 -0.17 -2.26 2.14
C GLU A 248 0.51 -2.54 3.49
N PRO A 249 -0.22 -2.86 4.58
CA PRO A 249 0.42 -3.13 5.88
C PRO A 249 1.37 -4.33 5.85
N ILE A 250 1.03 -5.42 5.14
CA ILE A 250 1.89 -6.60 5.05
C ILE A 250 3.26 -6.26 4.43
N THR A 251 3.27 -5.41 3.40
CA THR A 251 4.53 -5.00 2.75
C THR A 251 5.33 -3.96 3.54
N MET A 252 4.67 -3.13 4.34
CA MET A 252 5.33 -2.04 5.08
C MET A 252 5.92 -2.46 6.44
N ILE A 253 5.38 -3.51 7.08
CA ILE A 253 5.83 -3.97 8.41
C ILE A 253 7.34 -4.27 8.48
N PRO A 254 7.98 -5.01 7.55
CA PRO A 254 9.41 -5.28 7.61
C PRO A 254 10.27 -4.01 7.57
N GLY A 255 9.85 -3.02 6.78
CA GLY A 255 10.51 -1.71 6.71
C GLY A 255 10.38 -0.94 8.02
N ALA A 256 9.18 -0.94 8.62
CA ALA A 256 8.93 -0.27 9.89
C ALA A 256 9.76 -0.88 11.03
N LEU A 257 9.81 -2.21 11.14
CA LEU A 257 10.63 -2.91 12.12
C LEU A 257 12.11 -2.59 11.97
N SER A 258 12.62 -2.58 10.73
CA SER A 258 14.02 -2.25 10.44
C SER A 258 14.39 -0.84 10.90
N VAL A 259 13.51 0.14 10.69
CA VAL A 259 13.75 1.53 11.13
C VAL A 259 13.65 1.64 12.65
N MET A 260 12.70 0.96 13.30
CA MET A 260 12.59 0.94 14.75
C MET A 260 13.85 0.36 15.42
N MET A 261 14.38 -0.75 14.89
CA MET A 261 15.64 -1.34 15.37
C MET A 261 16.82 -0.37 15.22
N GLN A 262 16.92 0.30 14.07
CA GLN A 262 17.99 1.29 13.83
C GLN A 262 17.89 2.49 14.78
N VAL A 263 16.69 2.99 15.06
CA VAL A 263 16.53 4.12 15.97
C VAL A 263 16.86 3.73 17.40
N LYS A 264 16.46 2.54 17.86
CA LYS A 264 16.81 2.04 19.19
C LYS A 264 18.32 2.07 19.41
N VAL A 265 19.08 1.55 18.45
CA VAL A 265 20.56 1.55 18.49
C VAL A 265 21.12 2.97 18.47
N SER A 266 20.59 3.88 17.63
CA SER A 266 21.04 5.28 17.62
C SER A 266 20.72 6.03 18.92
N THR A 267 19.59 5.75 19.58
CA THR A 267 19.27 6.35 20.89
C THR A 267 20.18 5.84 22.01
N GLU A 268 20.56 4.57 21.99
CA GLU A 268 21.51 3.99 22.95
C GLU A 268 22.93 4.54 22.78
N MET A 269 23.30 5.03 21.59
CA MET A 269 24.60 5.69 21.35
C MET A 269 24.66 7.13 21.87
N ILE A 270 23.52 7.81 21.98
CA ILE A 270 23.43 9.26 22.27
C ILE A 270 23.17 9.53 23.76
N CYS A 271 22.47 8.63 24.44
CA CYS A 271 22.25 8.68 25.89
C CYS A 271 23.45 8.10 26.64
#